data_AF-A0A9D8GXF6-F1
#
_entry.id   AF-A0A9D8GXF6-F1
#
_cell.length_a   1.000
_cell.length_b   1.000
_cell.length_c   1.000
_cell.angle_alpha   90.00
_cell.angle_beta   90.00
_cell.angle_gamma   90.00
#
_symmetry.space_group_name_H-M   'P 1'
#
loop_
_entity.id
_entity.type
_entity.pdbx_description
1 polymer ?
#
loop_
_entity_poly.entity_id
_entity_poly.type
_entity_poly.pdbx_seq_one_letter_code
_entity_poly.pdbx_strand_id
1 'polypeptide(L)'
;MTTSHGTDALSRSGLCLIAGLALLAALVLPAATDAKPRGKKDAGGVFISSTSFSMTKPDEKRRSAVTCPGGKTVVPLGGGMSTSPAPGPDGEGVYPHSYERLGAQRGFHVTPVLYDPSPGQTTPRRVTMQVVCGPKSSHIVPVRNTVYVQPGETETARATCPGGRRLFAGGFQRTNFVTRGGNFATGSFASSDRSWTATGSAFGYFGGELTAIAYCRSAGGPLLTEVSAETTVSQGEYATATTPACPGGRVMIAGGFSSFPADSTLMTDGRINPDGSWSAAGYNEFGPTTTIRAFGYCHSPSFPRAKKGEANPHRSAKAPPALKEAEKAAMSERVQNEGCYPRAPKLAKGIRKRTKLRTAVAHDHGGVDRAGRVYVLRKGSSCNVSRLAMRKGRDVFTINSATGMVSVK
;
A
#
# COMPACT_ATOMS: atom_id res chain seq x y z
N MET A 1 -41.98 -54.01 -42.08
CA MET A 1 -41.18 -53.40 -43.16
C MET A 1 -39.84 -53.02 -42.53
N THR A 2 -38.87 -53.93 -42.58
CA THR A 2 -37.75 -53.94 -43.57
C THR A 2 -36.90 -52.66 -43.50
N THR A 3 -35.59 -52.62 -43.32
CA THR A 3 -34.46 -53.55 -43.02
C THR A 3 -33.18 -52.70 -43.25
N SER A 4 -32.03 -53.08 -42.63
CA SER A 4 -30.69 -53.10 -43.28
C SER A 4 -30.00 -51.74 -43.63
N HIS A 5 -28.68 -51.52 -43.64
CA HIS A 5 -27.42 -52.21 -43.24
C HIS A 5 -26.23 -51.24 -43.46
N GLY A 6 -25.04 -51.61 -42.93
CA GLY A 6 -23.69 -51.17 -43.35
C GLY A 6 -22.93 -50.46 -42.21
N THR A 7 -22.00 -51.01 -41.41
CA THR A 7 -20.81 -51.90 -41.55
C THR A 7 -19.74 -51.44 -42.55
N ASP A 8 -18.56 -51.08 -42.03
CA ASP A 8 -17.22 -51.63 -42.37
C ASP A 8 -16.13 -50.90 -41.52
N ALA A 9 -15.36 -51.58 -40.65
CA ALA A 9 -14.16 -52.41 -40.87
C ALA A 9 -12.85 -51.58 -40.97
N LEU A 10 -12.02 -51.54 -39.91
CA LEU A 10 -10.82 -52.38 -39.65
C LEU A 10 -9.59 -52.08 -40.53
N SER A 11 -8.52 -51.56 -39.90
CA SER A 11 -7.11 -51.84 -40.27
C SER A 11 -6.18 -51.43 -39.09
N ARG A 12 -5.73 -52.38 -38.25
CA ARG A 12 -4.40 -53.04 -38.26
C ARG A 12 -3.21 -52.06 -38.25
N SER A 13 -2.54 -51.92 -37.09
CA SER A 13 -1.38 -52.72 -36.62
C SER A 13 -0.04 -52.07 -37.00
N GLY A 14 0.81 -51.80 -36.01
CA GLY A 14 2.19 -51.37 -36.24
C GLY A 14 2.94 -50.99 -34.96
N LEU A 15 3.33 -52.01 -34.18
CA LEU A 15 4.41 -51.88 -33.20
C LEU A 15 5.73 -51.59 -33.95
N CYS A 16 6.47 -50.58 -33.50
CA CYS A 16 7.93 -50.56 -33.62
C CYS A 16 8.52 -49.97 -32.33
N LEU A 17 9.01 -50.87 -31.48
CA LEU A 17 10.02 -50.57 -30.48
C LEU A 17 11.29 -50.12 -31.20
N ILE A 18 11.78 -48.92 -30.91
CA ILE A 18 13.19 -48.58 -31.08
C ILE A 18 13.71 -48.18 -29.71
N ALA A 19 14.56 -49.06 -29.17
CA ALA A 19 15.38 -48.80 -28.01
C ALA A 19 16.42 -47.72 -28.38
N GLY A 20 16.30 -46.55 -27.77
CA GLY A 20 17.29 -45.48 -27.83
C GLY A 20 18.01 -45.36 -26.49
N LEU A 21 19.09 -46.12 -26.33
CA LEU A 21 20.13 -45.80 -25.35
C LEU A 21 20.94 -44.62 -25.92
N ALA A 22 20.84 -43.45 -25.30
CA ALA A 22 21.80 -42.38 -25.52
C ALA A 22 22.19 -41.78 -24.17
N LEU A 23 23.42 -42.08 -23.76
CA LEU A 23 24.19 -41.37 -22.75
C LEU A 23 24.08 -39.87 -23.01
N LEU A 24 23.61 -39.11 -22.04
CA LEU A 24 23.86 -37.67 -21.96
C LEU A 24 24.41 -37.35 -20.57
N ALA A 25 25.66 -36.90 -20.62
CA ALA A 25 26.52 -36.60 -19.50
C ALA A 25 25.88 -35.59 -18.53
N ALA A 26 26.01 -35.90 -17.24
CA ALA A 26 25.78 -34.96 -16.18
C ALA A 26 26.80 -33.81 -16.26
N LEU A 27 26.42 -32.70 -16.89
CA LEU A 27 27.08 -31.42 -16.70
C LEU A 27 26.66 -30.89 -15.33
N VAL A 28 27.50 -31.13 -14.33
CA VAL A 28 27.50 -30.41 -13.06
C VAL A 28 27.84 -28.96 -13.37
N LEU A 29 26.83 -28.13 -13.58
CA LEU A 29 26.97 -26.68 -13.56
C LEU A 29 27.27 -26.28 -12.10
N PRO A 30 28.39 -25.60 -11.81
CA PRO A 30 28.57 -25.01 -10.50
C PRO A 30 27.43 -24.01 -10.29
N ALA A 31 26.75 -24.14 -9.15
CA ALA A 31 25.81 -23.14 -8.68
C ALA A 31 26.49 -21.77 -8.78
N ALA A 32 25.96 -20.92 -9.66
CA ALA A 32 26.31 -19.52 -9.71
C ALA A 32 25.98 -18.96 -8.32
N THR A 33 27.00 -18.86 -7.48
CA THR A 33 26.92 -18.06 -6.27
C THR A 33 26.57 -16.66 -6.74
N ASP A 34 25.41 -16.17 -6.31
CA ASP A 34 24.95 -14.81 -6.52
C ASP A 34 26.07 -13.86 -6.11
N ALA A 35 26.86 -13.46 -7.12
CA ALA A 35 27.91 -12.47 -6.98
C ALA A 35 27.21 -11.13 -6.78
N LYS A 36 26.88 -10.87 -5.53
CA LYS A 36 26.33 -9.61 -5.03
C LYS A 36 27.20 -8.48 -5.58
N PRO A 37 26.70 -7.61 -6.48
CA PRO A 37 27.52 -6.56 -7.04
C PRO A 37 27.91 -5.62 -5.90
N ARG A 38 29.18 -5.67 -5.50
CA ARG A 38 29.82 -4.68 -4.63
C ARG A 38 30.12 -3.45 -5.47
N GLY A 39 29.07 -2.77 -5.93
CA GLY A 39 29.19 -1.41 -6.43
C GLY A 39 29.63 -0.50 -5.28
N LYS A 40 30.76 0.21 -5.49
CA LYS A 40 31.15 1.35 -4.64
C LYS A 40 29.93 2.27 -4.50
N LYS A 41 29.51 2.50 -3.25
CA LYS A 41 28.36 3.32 -2.91
C LYS A 41 28.66 4.78 -3.26
N ASP A 42 28.09 5.27 -4.34
CA ASP A 42 27.81 6.71 -4.48
C ASP A 42 26.75 7.08 -3.45
N ALA A 43 27.22 7.42 -2.25
CA ALA A 43 26.38 7.77 -1.10
C ALA A 43 25.63 9.12 -1.27
N GLY A 44 25.56 9.68 -2.48
CA GLY A 44 25.04 11.03 -2.74
C GLY A 44 23.68 11.10 -3.43
N GLY A 45 23.27 10.08 -4.18
CA GLY A 45 22.15 10.18 -5.13
C GLY A 45 20.83 9.54 -4.68
N VAL A 46 19.76 9.88 -5.41
CA VAL A 46 18.50 9.12 -5.40
C VAL A 46 18.63 7.95 -6.35
N PHE A 47 18.21 6.75 -5.93
CA PHE A 47 18.27 5.53 -6.73
C PHE A 47 17.10 4.61 -6.41
N ILE A 48 16.85 3.61 -7.26
CA ILE A 48 15.77 2.64 -7.10
C ILE A 48 16.34 1.30 -6.67
N SER A 49 15.69 0.63 -5.72
CA SER A 49 15.89 -0.79 -5.43
C SER A 49 14.59 -1.53 -5.70
N SER A 50 14.67 -2.74 -6.25
CA SER A 50 13.49 -3.54 -6.58
C SER A 50 13.59 -4.98 -6.05
N THR A 51 12.45 -5.64 -5.99
CA THR A 51 12.33 -7.09 -5.79
C THR A 51 11.15 -7.61 -6.59
N SER A 52 11.19 -8.87 -7.01
CA SER A 52 10.13 -9.49 -7.80
C SER A 52 9.71 -10.83 -7.21
N PHE A 53 8.44 -11.17 -7.36
CA PHE A 53 7.88 -12.47 -6.98
C PHE A 53 6.69 -12.83 -7.85
N SER A 54 6.31 -14.09 -7.86
CA SER A 54 5.13 -14.57 -8.58
C SER A 54 3.92 -14.70 -7.65
N MET A 55 2.74 -14.49 -8.21
CA MET A 55 1.43 -14.79 -7.63
C MET A 55 0.67 -15.68 -8.63
N THR A 56 0.03 -16.74 -8.14
CA THR A 56 -0.50 -17.81 -9.01
C THR A 56 -1.89 -18.30 -8.63
N LYS A 57 -2.52 -17.74 -7.59
CA LYS A 57 -3.84 -18.18 -7.12
C LYS A 57 -4.84 -17.02 -7.07
N PRO A 58 -6.13 -17.27 -7.35
CA PRO A 58 -7.20 -16.29 -7.13
C PRO A 58 -7.17 -15.80 -5.68
N ASP A 59 -7.44 -14.52 -5.50
CA ASP A 59 -7.46 -13.83 -4.21
C ASP A 59 -6.18 -14.00 -3.38
N GLU A 60 -5.07 -14.42 -4.00
CA GLU A 60 -3.79 -14.48 -3.31
C GLU A 60 -3.44 -13.08 -2.82
N LYS A 61 -3.19 -12.96 -1.52
CA LYS A 61 -2.72 -11.72 -0.88
C LYS A 61 -1.35 -11.95 -0.34
N ARG A 62 -0.39 -11.17 -0.82
CA ARG A 62 1.00 -11.29 -0.36
C ARG A 62 1.48 -9.98 0.20
N ARG A 63 1.70 -9.95 1.52
CA ARG A 63 2.33 -8.81 2.17
C ARG A 63 3.82 -8.81 1.83
N SER A 64 4.26 -7.84 1.03
CA SER A 64 5.66 -7.77 0.59
C SER A 64 6.25 -6.39 0.87
N ALA A 65 7.58 -6.34 1.00
CA ALA A 65 8.32 -5.11 1.18
C ALA A 65 9.65 -5.19 0.45
N VAL A 66 10.10 -4.04 -0.05
CA VAL A 66 11.44 -3.84 -0.61
C VAL A 66 12.15 -2.80 0.23
N THR A 67 13.43 -3.03 0.53
CA THR A 67 14.21 -2.19 1.46
C THR A 67 15.30 -1.43 0.73
N CYS A 68 15.66 -0.25 1.26
CA CYS A 68 16.79 0.50 0.75
C CYS A 68 18.12 -0.14 1.18
N PRO A 69 18.99 -0.53 0.24
CA PRO A 69 20.34 -0.94 0.59
C PRO A 69 21.11 0.27 1.13
N GLY A 70 22.05 0.04 2.07
CA GLY A 70 22.87 1.11 2.63
C GLY A 70 22.67 1.39 4.12
N GLY A 71 21.75 0.68 4.79
CA GLY A 71 21.66 0.73 6.25
C GLY A 71 21.15 2.08 6.76
N LYS A 72 21.84 2.71 7.73
CA LYS A 72 21.32 3.91 8.42
C LYS A 72 21.48 5.22 7.64
N THR A 73 22.21 5.21 6.53
CA THR A 73 22.54 6.40 5.75
C THR A 73 21.56 6.67 4.62
N VAL A 74 20.74 5.67 4.28
CA VAL A 74 19.74 5.72 3.20
C VAL A 74 18.36 5.54 3.80
N VAL A 75 17.39 6.29 3.29
CA VAL A 75 15.98 6.21 3.69
C VAL A 75 15.09 6.01 2.47
N PRO A 76 13.95 5.31 2.62
CA PRO A 76 12.94 5.26 1.57
C PRO A 76 12.33 6.66 1.42
N LEU A 77 12.12 7.10 0.18
CA LEU A 77 11.45 8.35 -0.16
C LEU A 77 10.02 8.08 -0.63
N GLY A 78 9.85 7.08 -1.48
CA GLY A 78 8.59 6.57 -2.00
C GLY A 78 8.80 5.20 -2.62
N GLY A 79 7.94 4.79 -3.54
CA GLY A 79 8.05 3.51 -4.23
C GLY A 79 6.86 3.25 -5.13
N GLY A 80 6.77 2.03 -5.62
CA GLY A 80 5.77 1.63 -6.59
C GLY A 80 5.70 0.12 -6.75
N MET A 81 4.81 -0.32 -7.64
CA MET A 81 4.77 -1.68 -8.15
C MET A 81 4.42 -1.68 -9.64
N SER A 82 4.81 -2.76 -10.30
CA SER A 82 4.30 -3.12 -11.62
C SER A 82 4.05 -4.60 -11.70
N THR A 83 3.23 -5.00 -12.67
CA THR A 83 2.81 -6.38 -12.84
C THR A 83 3.00 -6.82 -14.29
N SER A 84 3.30 -8.12 -14.49
CA SER A 84 3.47 -8.71 -15.81
C SER A 84 2.96 -10.16 -15.81
N PRO A 85 2.14 -10.56 -16.80
CA PRO A 85 1.49 -9.70 -17.80
C PRO A 85 0.55 -8.65 -17.17
N ALA A 86 0.14 -7.67 -17.98
CA ALA A 86 -0.90 -6.70 -17.63
C ALA A 86 -2.25 -7.42 -17.35
N PRO A 87 -3.28 -6.72 -16.84
CA PRO A 87 -4.61 -7.31 -16.69
C PRO A 87 -5.13 -7.93 -17.99
N GLY A 88 -5.83 -9.06 -17.87
CA GLY A 88 -6.49 -9.73 -18.97
C GLY A 88 -7.75 -8.99 -19.45
N PRO A 89 -8.39 -9.44 -20.54
CA PRO A 89 -9.60 -8.82 -21.08
C PRO A 89 -10.80 -8.82 -20.15
N ASP A 90 -10.81 -9.71 -19.15
CA ASP A 90 -11.83 -9.81 -18.11
C ASP A 90 -11.43 -9.05 -16.83
N GLY A 91 -10.30 -8.35 -16.84
CA GLY A 91 -9.77 -7.66 -15.66
C GLY A 91 -8.99 -8.54 -14.69
N GLU A 92 -8.78 -9.84 -14.98
CA GLU A 92 -7.89 -10.69 -14.20
C GLU A 92 -6.51 -10.03 -14.11
N GLY A 93 -6.02 -9.77 -12.90
CA GLY A 93 -4.86 -8.89 -12.71
C GLY A 93 -4.36 -8.85 -11.28
N VAL A 94 -3.23 -8.20 -11.08
CA VAL A 94 -2.72 -7.93 -9.72
C VAL A 94 -2.89 -6.45 -9.38
N TYR A 95 -3.56 -6.18 -8.27
CA TYR A 95 -3.93 -4.82 -7.87
C TYR A 95 -3.38 -4.45 -6.49
N PRO A 96 -2.83 -3.24 -6.29
CA PRO A 96 -2.32 -2.78 -5.01
C PRO A 96 -3.44 -2.64 -3.99
N HIS A 97 -3.29 -3.29 -2.84
CA HIS A 97 -4.09 -2.99 -1.65
C HIS A 97 -3.54 -1.79 -0.86
N SER A 98 -2.26 -1.47 -1.04
CA SER A 98 -1.63 -0.35 -0.36
C SER A 98 -0.37 0.10 -1.07
N TYR A 99 -0.04 1.38 -0.88
CA TYR A 99 1.26 1.98 -1.16
C TYR A 99 1.73 2.68 0.11
N GLU A 100 2.73 2.09 0.77
CA GLU A 100 3.19 2.55 2.08
C GLU A 100 4.70 2.68 2.17
N ARG A 101 5.17 3.89 2.48
CA ARG A 101 6.55 4.10 2.93
C ARG A 101 6.72 3.58 4.36
N LEU A 102 7.66 2.65 4.54
CA LEU A 102 8.06 2.11 5.83
C LEU A 102 9.27 2.88 6.38
N GLY A 103 9.04 3.98 7.08
CA GLY A 103 10.12 4.83 7.62
C GLY A 103 11.09 4.09 8.55
N ALA A 104 10.56 3.39 9.58
CA ALA A 104 11.39 2.67 10.55
C ALA A 104 12.00 1.37 9.99
N GLN A 105 11.29 0.70 9.09
CA GLN A 105 11.74 -0.56 8.46
C GLN A 105 12.54 -0.31 7.16
N ARG A 106 12.78 0.97 6.82
CA ARG A 106 13.59 1.43 5.68
C ARG A 106 13.20 0.81 4.34
N GLY A 107 11.91 0.73 4.08
CA GLY A 107 11.42 0.15 2.85
C GLY A 107 10.16 0.79 2.32
N PHE A 108 9.65 0.19 1.26
CA PHE A 108 8.34 0.44 0.71
C PHE A 108 7.55 -0.86 0.75
N HIS A 109 6.27 -0.75 1.10
CA HIS A 109 5.37 -1.85 1.36
C HIS A 109 4.15 -1.75 0.48
N VAL A 110 3.79 -2.89 -0.08
CA VAL A 110 2.63 -3.10 -0.92
C VAL A 110 2.09 -4.48 -0.57
N THR A 111 0.77 -4.57 -0.40
CA THR A 111 0.07 -5.86 -0.39
C THR A 111 -0.66 -6.01 -1.72
N PRO A 112 -0.09 -6.61 -2.77
CA PRO A 112 -0.86 -6.94 -3.96
C PRO A 112 -1.94 -7.99 -3.65
N VAL A 113 -3.02 -7.93 -4.43
CA VAL A 113 -4.06 -8.96 -4.51
C VAL A 113 -4.16 -9.42 -5.96
N LEU A 114 -4.09 -10.73 -6.20
CA LEU A 114 -4.41 -11.28 -7.51
C LEU A 114 -5.94 -11.45 -7.59
N TYR A 115 -6.57 -10.59 -8.37
CA TYR A 115 -8.00 -10.60 -8.66
C TYR A 115 -8.25 -11.43 -9.91
N ASP A 116 -9.21 -12.34 -9.83
CA ASP A 116 -9.60 -13.26 -10.90
C ASP A 116 -11.13 -13.38 -10.91
N PRO A 117 -11.84 -12.69 -11.81
CA PRO A 117 -13.29 -12.69 -11.87
C PRO A 117 -13.88 -13.97 -12.44
N SER A 118 -13.08 -14.75 -13.18
CA SER A 118 -13.53 -15.96 -13.89
C SER A 118 -12.61 -17.14 -13.56
N PRO A 119 -12.65 -17.67 -12.32
CA PRO A 119 -11.69 -18.64 -11.83
C PRO A 119 -11.88 -20.01 -12.51
N GLY A 120 -11.32 -20.17 -13.70
CA GLY A 120 -11.17 -21.43 -14.43
C GLY A 120 -9.71 -21.75 -14.71
N GLN A 121 -8.89 -20.73 -15.01
CA GLN A 121 -7.44 -20.86 -15.17
C GLN A 121 -6.76 -19.52 -14.86
N THR A 122 -6.30 -19.37 -13.62
CA THR A 122 -5.63 -18.14 -13.18
C THR A 122 -4.29 -17.95 -13.85
N THR A 123 -4.06 -16.82 -14.52
CA THR A 123 -2.76 -16.54 -15.15
C THR A 123 -1.71 -16.17 -14.08
N PRO A 124 -0.57 -16.90 -13.99
CA PRO A 124 0.54 -16.51 -13.12
C PRO A 124 1.08 -15.12 -13.48
N ARG A 125 1.20 -14.24 -12.48
CA ARG A 125 1.73 -12.88 -12.66
C ARG A 125 2.98 -12.66 -11.83
N ARG A 126 3.98 -12.05 -12.47
CA ARG A 126 5.17 -11.52 -11.82
C ARG A 126 4.87 -10.11 -11.34
N VAL A 127 5.02 -9.89 -10.04
CA VAL A 127 4.94 -8.57 -9.41
C VAL A 127 6.35 -8.07 -9.17
N THR A 128 6.64 -6.84 -9.59
CA THR A 128 7.88 -6.13 -9.29
C THR A 128 7.57 -4.95 -8.39
N MET A 129 8.14 -4.94 -7.19
CA MET A 129 8.03 -3.82 -6.25
C MET A 129 9.28 -2.96 -6.31
N GLN A 130 9.11 -1.66 -6.17
CA GLN A 130 10.18 -0.66 -6.20
C GLN A 130 10.15 0.20 -4.92
N VAL A 131 11.33 0.58 -4.44
CA VAL A 131 11.50 1.66 -3.45
C VAL A 131 12.48 2.67 -4.01
N VAL A 132 12.11 3.94 -3.89
CA VAL A 132 13.04 5.05 -4.11
C VAL A 132 13.83 5.27 -2.85
N CYS A 133 15.14 5.25 -3.00
CA CYS A 133 16.09 5.40 -1.93
C CYS A 133 16.87 6.68 -2.10
N GLY A 134 17.11 7.38 -1.00
CA GLY A 134 17.92 8.59 -1.01
C GLY A 134 18.63 8.81 0.31
N PRO A 135 19.48 9.85 0.37
CA PRO A 135 20.23 10.17 1.58
C PRO A 135 19.28 10.47 2.73
N LYS A 136 19.71 10.12 3.95
CA LYS A 136 18.95 10.38 5.17
C LYS A 136 18.61 11.88 5.29
N SER A 137 17.31 12.17 5.22
CA SER A 137 16.75 13.51 5.37
C SER A 137 16.22 13.75 6.79
N SER A 138 15.73 14.96 7.04
CA SER A 138 15.03 15.31 8.27
C SER A 138 13.80 14.42 8.51
N HIS A 139 13.34 14.38 9.75
CA HIS A 139 12.35 13.39 10.18
C HIS A 139 11.02 13.51 9.41
N ILE A 140 10.56 12.36 8.87
CA ILE A 140 9.30 12.24 8.14
C ILE A 140 8.29 11.52 9.02
N VAL A 141 7.18 12.18 9.31
CA VAL A 141 6.09 11.69 10.17
C VAL A 141 4.90 11.28 9.30
N PRO A 142 4.39 10.05 9.42
CA PRO A 142 3.13 9.69 8.77
C PRO A 142 1.93 10.26 9.51
N VAL A 143 0.94 10.74 8.77
CA VAL A 143 -0.39 11.12 9.23
C VAL A 143 -1.39 10.35 8.38
N ARG A 144 -2.41 9.75 8.99
CA ARG A 144 -3.42 8.99 8.26
C ARG A 144 -4.80 9.53 8.57
N ASN A 145 -5.69 9.34 7.61
CA ASN A 145 -7.12 9.51 7.80
C ASN A 145 -7.82 8.36 7.08
N THR A 146 -8.84 7.80 7.71
CA THR A 146 -9.52 6.60 7.22
C THR A 146 -11.01 6.88 7.17
N VAL A 147 -11.63 6.51 6.06
CA VAL A 147 -13.08 6.46 5.86
C VAL A 147 -13.49 5.02 5.58
N TYR A 148 -14.78 4.72 5.67
CA TYR A 148 -15.33 3.44 5.22
C TYR A 148 -16.10 3.68 3.93
N VAL A 149 -15.86 2.85 2.92
CA VAL A 149 -16.53 2.91 1.61
C VAL A 149 -17.55 1.79 1.56
N GLN A 150 -18.84 2.09 1.50
CA GLN A 150 -19.88 1.07 1.38
C GLN A 150 -19.97 0.52 -0.04
N PRO A 151 -20.52 -0.70 -0.24
CA PRO A 151 -20.85 -1.20 -1.59
C PRO A 151 -21.67 -0.19 -2.39
N GLY A 152 -21.26 0.08 -3.64
CA GLY A 152 -21.93 1.04 -4.52
C GLY A 152 -21.64 2.50 -4.24
N GLU A 153 -20.86 2.81 -3.19
CA GLU A 153 -20.46 4.18 -2.86
C GLU A 153 -19.04 4.49 -3.34
N THR A 154 -18.78 5.79 -3.47
CA THR A 154 -17.45 6.35 -3.69
C THR A 154 -17.14 7.33 -2.57
N GLU A 155 -16.00 7.17 -1.94
CA GLU A 155 -15.60 7.95 -0.77
C GLU A 155 -14.18 8.49 -0.89
N THR A 156 -13.89 9.56 -0.15
CA THR A 156 -12.59 10.22 -0.18
C THR A 156 -12.02 10.43 1.21
N ALA A 157 -10.83 9.86 1.46
CA ALA A 157 -10.03 10.15 2.63
C ALA A 157 -8.99 11.22 2.33
N ARG A 158 -8.83 12.20 3.23
CA ARG A 158 -7.76 13.21 3.16
C ARG A 158 -6.92 13.23 4.42
N ALA A 159 -5.61 13.07 4.30
CA ALA A 159 -4.65 13.20 5.39
C ALA A 159 -3.85 14.50 5.23
N THR A 160 -3.80 15.33 6.28
CA THR A 160 -3.18 16.67 6.22
C THR A 160 -2.06 16.82 7.23
N CYS A 161 -0.92 17.33 6.78
CA CYS A 161 0.25 17.59 7.60
C CYS A 161 -0.03 18.67 8.67
N PRO A 162 0.21 18.38 9.97
CA PRO A 162 -0.09 19.31 11.05
C PRO A 162 0.97 20.40 11.20
N GLY A 163 0.54 21.58 11.66
CA GLY A 163 1.42 22.73 11.93
C GLY A 163 2.18 23.22 10.70
N GLY A 164 3.39 23.75 10.91
CA GLY A 164 4.31 24.19 9.84
C GLY A 164 4.97 23.06 9.04
N ARG A 165 4.38 21.86 9.00
CA ARG A 165 4.90 20.75 8.19
C ARG A 165 4.29 20.76 6.79
N ARG A 166 5.02 20.20 5.83
CA ARG A 166 4.65 20.08 4.43
C ARG A 166 4.68 18.63 3.99
N LEU A 167 3.88 18.35 2.96
CA LEU A 167 3.78 17.05 2.32
C LEU A 167 5.12 16.72 1.66
N PHE A 168 5.64 15.55 1.96
CA PHE A 168 6.89 15.02 1.40
C PHE A 168 6.61 13.84 0.45
N ALA A 169 5.58 13.06 0.72
CA ALA A 169 5.06 12.00 -0.13
C ALA A 169 3.68 11.60 0.41
N GLY A 170 2.99 10.68 -0.26
CA GLY A 170 1.86 10.02 0.33
C GLY A 170 1.66 8.60 -0.15
N GLY A 171 0.47 8.08 0.11
CA GLY A 171 0.07 6.73 -0.24
C GLY A 171 -1.31 6.42 0.31
N PHE A 172 -1.70 5.17 0.19
CA PHE A 172 -3.00 4.72 0.65
C PHE A 172 -2.93 3.31 1.22
N GLN A 173 -3.96 2.95 1.98
CA GLN A 173 -4.29 1.56 2.30
C GLN A 173 -5.79 1.38 2.11
N ARG A 174 -6.20 0.19 1.69
CA ARG A 174 -7.60 -0.22 1.72
C ARG A 174 -7.75 -1.52 2.50
N THR A 175 -8.97 -2.03 2.66
CA THR A 175 -9.23 -3.37 3.22
C THR A 175 -10.10 -4.20 2.27
N ASN A 176 -10.33 -5.47 2.59
CA ASN A 176 -11.37 -6.30 1.97
C ASN A 176 -11.40 -6.55 0.45
N PHE A 177 -10.51 -6.02 -0.40
CA PHE A 177 -10.57 -6.33 -1.84
C PHE A 177 -10.28 -7.79 -2.18
N VAL A 178 -11.19 -8.42 -2.92
CA VAL A 178 -11.14 -9.78 -3.47
C VAL A 178 -12.06 -9.87 -4.70
N THR A 179 -12.03 -11.00 -5.42
CA THR A 179 -12.88 -11.30 -6.57
C THR A 179 -14.36 -10.99 -6.32
N ARG A 180 -14.90 -11.42 -5.18
CA ARG A 180 -16.32 -11.27 -4.84
C ARG A 180 -16.75 -9.85 -4.38
N GLY A 181 -15.84 -8.88 -4.33
CA GLY A 181 -16.15 -7.51 -3.90
C GLY A 181 -15.09 -6.85 -3.01
N GLY A 182 -15.44 -5.70 -2.47
CA GLY A 182 -14.58 -4.88 -1.61
C GLY A 182 -14.32 -3.50 -2.19
N ASN A 183 -13.61 -2.66 -1.44
CA ASN A 183 -13.24 -1.34 -1.94
C ASN A 183 -11.95 -1.39 -2.79
N PHE A 184 -11.87 -0.54 -3.80
CA PHE A 184 -10.71 -0.33 -4.65
C PHE A 184 -10.34 1.14 -4.71
N ALA A 185 -9.04 1.42 -4.84
CA ALA A 185 -8.54 2.79 -4.88
C ALA A 185 -8.56 3.28 -6.32
N THR A 186 -9.21 4.41 -6.55
CA THR A 186 -9.29 5.11 -7.83
C THR A 186 -8.52 6.41 -7.82
N GLY A 187 -8.10 6.89 -6.65
CA GLY A 187 -7.19 8.01 -6.52
C GLY A 187 -6.22 7.86 -5.35
N SER A 188 -5.00 8.33 -5.54
CA SER A 188 -3.98 8.49 -4.51
C SER A 188 -3.01 9.58 -4.95
N PHE A 189 -3.24 10.83 -4.54
CA PHE A 189 -2.52 12.00 -5.05
C PHE A 189 -2.40 13.13 -4.01
N ALA A 190 -1.48 14.07 -4.24
CA ALA A 190 -1.34 15.28 -3.45
C ALA A 190 -2.47 16.25 -3.80
N SER A 191 -3.28 16.63 -2.81
CA SER A 191 -4.36 17.62 -3.00
C SER A 191 -3.98 19.03 -2.54
N SER A 192 -2.79 19.18 -1.95
CA SER A 192 -2.13 20.46 -1.66
C SER A 192 -0.66 20.21 -1.31
N ASP A 193 0.10 21.28 -1.03
CA ASP A 193 1.45 21.19 -0.46
C ASP A 193 1.49 20.58 0.97
N ARG A 194 0.33 20.25 1.54
CA ARG A 194 0.16 19.70 2.90
C ARG A 194 -0.70 18.45 2.97
N SER A 195 -1.43 18.08 1.93
CA SER A 195 -2.46 17.04 2.00
C SER A 195 -2.28 15.97 0.96
N TRP A 196 -2.46 14.72 1.39
CA TRP A 196 -2.63 13.59 0.48
C TRP A 196 -4.10 13.15 0.50
N THR A 197 -4.64 12.88 -0.66
CA THR A 197 -6.00 12.39 -0.88
C THR A 197 -5.94 10.97 -1.42
N ALA A 198 -6.77 10.09 -0.87
CA ALA A 198 -7.07 8.80 -1.44
C ALA A 198 -8.58 8.73 -1.72
N THR A 199 -8.96 8.35 -2.93
CA THR A 199 -10.36 8.15 -3.36
C THR A 199 -10.53 6.69 -3.72
N GLY A 200 -11.69 6.14 -3.43
CA GLY A 200 -12.00 4.77 -3.78
C GLY A 200 -13.50 4.48 -3.75
N SER A 201 -13.87 3.45 -4.48
CA SER A 201 -15.24 2.95 -4.58
C SER A 201 -15.31 1.50 -4.13
N ALA A 202 -16.49 0.96 -3.92
CA ALA A 202 -16.65 -0.46 -3.61
C ALA A 202 -17.72 -1.14 -4.46
N PHE A 203 -17.50 -2.42 -4.75
CA PHE A 203 -18.39 -3.26 -5.54
C PHE A 203 -18.67 -4.59 -4.84
N GLY A 204 -19.63 -5.35 -5.37
CA GLY A 204 -20.02 -6.64 -4.82
C GLY A 204 -20.72 -6.52 -3.47
N TYR A 205 -20.47 -7.46 -2.57
CA TYR A 205 -21.29 -7.63 -1.35
C TYR A 205 -20.84 -6.83 -0.13
N PHE A 206 -19.63 -6.27 -0.13
CA PHE A 206 -19.09 -5.60 1.05
C PHE A 206 -18.14 -4.45 0.69
N GLY A 207 -18.09 -3.50 1.61
CA GLY A 207 -17.21 -2.35 1.55
C GLY A 207 -15.84 -2.60 2.17
N GLY A 208 -15.14 -1.52 2.45
CA GLY A 208 -13.86 -1.57 3.16
C GLY A 208 -13.41 -0.21 3.66
N GLU A 209 -12.44 -0.24 4.55
CA GLU A 209 -11.77 0.98 4.99
C GLU A 209 -10.88 1.50 3.85
N LEU A 210 -10.88 2.81 3.62
CA LEU A 210 -9.95 3.50 2.74
C LEU A 210 -9.17 4.51 3.58
N THR A 211 -7.85 4.40 3.56
CA THR A 211 -6.95 5.24 4.34
C THR A 211 -6.05 6.04 3.42
N ALA A 212 -6.10 7.37 3.52
CA ALA A 212 -5.07 8.25 2.96
C ALA A 212 -3.91 8.39 3.94
N ILE A 213 -2.68 8.40 3.43
CA ILE A 213 -1.46 8.56 4.23
C ILE A 213 -0.66 9.74 3.67
N ALA A 214 -0.45 10.77 4.49
CA ALA A 214 0.46 11.86 4.20
C ALA A 214 1.76 11.67 4.98
N TYR A 215 2.90 11.70 4.28
CA TYR A 215 4.22 11.70 4.89
C TYR A 215 4.69 13.15 5.00
N CYS A 216 4.87 13.62 6.22
CA CYS A 216 5.02 15.04 6.54
C CYS A 216 6.42 15.35 7.08
N ARG A 217 6.99 16.47 6.63
CA ARG A 217 8.31 16.94 7.06
C ARG A 217 8.25 18.43 7.39
N SER A 218 9.10 18.89 8.31
CA SER A 218 9.22 20.33 8.57
C SER A 218 9.82 21.04 7.35
N ALA A 219 9.19 22.14 6.92
CA ALA A 219 9.66 22.96 5.80
C ALA A 219 9.02 24.35 5.84
N GLY A 220 9.77 25.37 5.40
CA GLY A 220 9.25 26.74 5.26
C GLY A 220 8.37 26.96 4.02
N GLY A 221 8.32 26.00 3.09
CA GLY A 221 7.55 26.07 1.86
C GLY A 221 7.36 24.69 1.20
N PRO A 222 6.64 24.64 0.07
CA PRO A 222 6.36 23.39 -0.65
C PRO A 222 7.62 22.57 -0.93
N LEU A 223 7.54 21.26 -0.72
CA LEU A 223 8.66 20.34 -0.93
C LEU A 223 8.63 19.67 -2.31
N LEU A 224 7.45 19.58 -2.91
CA LEU A 224 7.19 18.82 -4.13
C LEU A 224 6.84 19.77 -5.26
N THR A 225 7.34 19.43 -6.44
CA THR A 225 6.85 19.94 -7.73
C THR A 225 6.13 18.79 -8.40
N GLU A 226 4.92 19.03 -8.90
CA GLU A 226 4.12 18.02 -9.58
C GLU A 226 4.34 18.09 -11.09
N VAL A 227 4.38 16.91 -11.72
CA VAL A 227 4.18 16.72 -13.16
C VAL A 227 3.02 15.75 -13.34
N SER A 228 2.29 15.84 -14.45
CA SER A 228 1.18 14.92 -14.71
C SER A 228 1.00 14.66 -16.19
N ALA A 229 0.33 13.54 -16.49
CA ALA A 229 -0.14 13.17 -17.81
C ALA A 229 -1.40 12.33 -17.66
N GLU A 230 -2.21 12.26 -18.70
CA GLU A 230 -3.45 11.49 -18.70
C GLU A 230 -3.63 10.70 -19.99
N THR A 231 -4.47 9.68 -19.92
CA THR A 231 -4.90 8.87 -21.04
C THR A 231 -6.34 8.44 -20.82
N THR A 232 -7.07 8.21 -21.90
CA THR A 232 -8.40 7.58 -21.85
C THR A 232 -8.27 6.08 -21.95
N VAL A 233 -9.25 5.36 -21.40
CA VAL A 233 -9.35 3.90 -21.49
C VAL A 233 -10.82 3.51 -21.62
N SER A 234 -11.15 2.75 -22.66
CA SER A 234 -12.51 2.27 -22.90
C SER A 234 -12.88 1.17 -21.92
N GLN A 235 -14.16 0.83 -21.80
CA GLN A 235 -14.59 -0.29 -20.95
C GLN A 235 -13.95 -1.60 -21.43
N GLY A 236 -13.47 -2.42 -20.50
CA GLY A 236 -12.80 -3.69 -20.81
C GLY A 236 -11.37 -3.52 -21.34
N GLU A 237 -10.83 -2.30 -21.33
CA GLU A 237 -9.47 -2.03 -21.79
C GLU A 237 -8.52 -1.66 -20.65
N TYR A 238 -7.21 -1.76 -20.95
CA TYR A 238 -6.12 -1.36 -20.08
C TYR A 238 -5.32 -0.24 -20.75
N ALA A 239 -4.98 0.80 -19.99
CA ALA A 239 -4.10 1.87 -20.48
C ALA A 239 -3.12 2.34 -19.41
N THR A 240 -2.03 2.98 -19.86
CA THR A 240 -0.99 3.56 -19.01
C THR A 240 -0.81 5.03 -19.34
N ALA A 241 -0.91 5.90 -18.33
CA ALA A 241 -0.49 7.30 -18.43
C ALA A 241 0.94 7.43 -17.88
N THR A 242 1.80 8.15 -18.61
CA THR A 242 3.21 8.36 -18.22
C THR A 242 3.52 9.84 -18.18
N THR A 243 3.99 10.34 -17.04
CA THR A 243 4.34 11.75 -16.86
C THR A 243 5.58 12.13 -17.65
N PRO A 244 5.81 13.42 -17.91
CA PRO A 244 7.15 13.91 -18.25
C PRO A 244 8.16 13.62 -17.12
N ALA A 245 9.46 13.75 -17.44
CA ALA A 245 10.53 13.75 -16.45
C ALA A 245 10.46 15.00 -15.55
N CYS A 246 11.15 14.94 -14.40
CA CYS A 246 11.16 16.04 -13.44
C CYS A 246 11.90 17.28 -13.98
N PRO A 247 11.29 18.48 -13.88
CA PRO A 247 11.91 19.71 -14.40
C PRO A 247 13.03 20.23 -13.51
N GLY A 248 13.92 21.05 -14.07
CA GLY A 248 14.89 21.85 -13.30
C GLY A 248 15.88 21.02 -12.47
N GLY A 249 16.34 19.87 -12.98
CA GLY A 249 17.29 18.99 -12.30
C GLY A 249 16.73 18.32 -11.04
N ARG A 250 15.40 18.35 -10.86
CA ARG A 250 14.71 17.64 -9.77
C ARG A 250 14.67 16.14 -10.05
N VAL A 251 14.40 15.37 -8.99
CA VAL A 251 14.32 13.90 -9.05
C VAL A 251 12.95 13.41 -8.63
N MET A 252 12.45 12.39 -9.33
CA MET A 252 11.17 11.75 -9.02
C MET A 252 11.32 10.92 -7.74
N ILE A 253 10.54 11.23 -6.71
CA ILE A 253 10.64 10.52 -5.42
C ILE A 253 9.41 9.71 -5.04
N ALA A 254 8.28 10.01 -5.67
CA ALA A 254 7.01 9.31 -5.50
C ALA A 254 6.12 9.59 -6.71
N GLY A 255 5.06 8.82 -6.85
CA GLY A 255 3.99 9.14 -7.77
C GLY A 255 2.62 8.83 -7.19
N GLY A 256 1.61 9.09 -8.00
CA GLY A 256 0.21 8.95 -7.65
C GLY A 256 -0.63 8.77 -8.90
N PHE A 257 -1.93 8.65 -8.69
CA PHE A 257 -2.88 8.44 -9.77
C PHE A 257 -4.27 8.97 -9.41
N SER A 258 -5.10 9.16 -10.42
CA SER A 258 -6.55 9.28 -10.28
C SER A 258 -7.25 8.70 -11.51
N SER A 259 -8.48 8.22 -11.37
CA SER A 259 -9.39 7.94 -12.47
C SER A 259 -10.64 8.81 -12.38
N PHE A 260 -11.23 9.14 -13.52
CA PHE A 260 -12.53 9.79 -13.61
C PHE A 260 -13.38 9.17 -14.74
N PRO A 261 -14.58 8.65 -14.43
CA PRO A 261 -15.24 8.61 -13.12
C PRO A 261 -14.49 7.75 -12.07
N ALA A 262 -14.71 8.09 -10.79
CA ALA A 262 -13.94 7.55 -9.68
C ALA A 262 -14.37 6.14 -9.25
N ASP A 263 -15.34 5.54 -9.93
CA ASP A 263 -15.89 4.20 -9.69
C ASP A 263 -15.63 3.23 -10.85
N SER A 264 -14.92 3.65 -11.90
CA SER A 264 -14.81 2.88 -13.15
C SER A 264 -13.56 1.99 -13.23
N THR A 265 -12.42 2.47 -12.71
CA THR A 265 -11.10 1.88 -13.00
C THR A 265 -10.50 1.12 -11.82
N LEU A 266 -10.05 -0.10 -12.06
CA LEU A 266 -9.15 -0.83 -11.18
C LEU A 266 -7.69 -0.43 -11.47
N MET A 267 -7.10 0.39 -10.59
CA MET A 267 -5.72 0.84 -10.73
C MET A 267 -4.74 -0.28 -10.37
N THR A 268 -3.83 -0.65 -11.28
CA THR A 268 -2.96 -1.85 -11.16
C THR A 268 -1.49 -1.50 -10.98
N ASP A 269 -0.96 -0.59 -11.80
CA ASP A 269 0.46 -0.26 -11.82
C ASP A 269 0.69 1.19 -11.36
N GLY A 270 1.83 1.38 -10.69
CA GLY A 270 2.34 2.68 -10.29
C GLY A 270 3.84 2.54 -10.11
N ARG A 271 4.64 2.94 -11.10
CA ARG A 271 6.10 2.71 -11.10
C ARG A 271 6.88 3.92 -11.57
N ILE A 272 8.13 4.00 -11.10
CA ILE A 272 9.10 4.96 -11.62
C ILE A 272 9.89 4.26 -12.72
N ASN A 273 9.96 4.93 -13.87
CA ASN A 273 10.65 4.43 -15.04
C ASN A 273 12.15 4.79 -14.98
N PRO A 274 13.01 4.08 -15.73
CA PRO A 274 14.45 4.35 -15.75
C PRO A 274 14.83 5.78 -16.15
N ASP A 275 13.99 6.45 -16.94
CA ASP A 275 14.17 7.84 -17.38
C ASP A 275 13.73 8.89 -16.33
N GLY A 276 13.27 8.45 -15.16
CA GLY A 276 12.79 9.32 -14.10
C GLY A 276 11.36 9.84 -14.29
N SER A 277 10.61 9.32 -15.25
CA SER A 277 9.16 9.53 -15.35
C SER A 277 8.38 8.61 -14.39
N TRP A 278 7.10 8.91 -14.18
CA TRP A 278 6.16 8.07 -13.44
C TRP A 278 5.09 7.53 -14.37
N SER A 279 4.81 6.23 -14.30
CA SER A 279 3.67 5.61 -14.99
C SER A 279 2.63 5.16 -13.97
N ALA A 280 1.37 5.47 -14.25
CA ALA A 280 0.20 4.88 -13.59
C ALA A 280 -0.67 4.17 -14.63
N ALA A 281 -1.15 2.98 -14.31
CA ALA A 281 -1.98 2.21 -15.21
C ALA A 281 -3.18 1.59 -14.51
N GLY A 282 -4.24 1.37 -15.27
CA GLY A 282 -5.50 0.86 -14.78
C GLY A 282 -6.27 0.17 -15.88
N TYR A 283 -7.15 -0.72 -15.44
CA TYR A 283 -8.10 -1.44 -16.29
C TYR A 283 -9.51 -0.95 -15.97
N ASN A 284 -10.28 -0.60 -16.99
CA ASN A 284 -11.61 -0.03 -16.82
C ASN A 284 -12.68 -1.13 -16.79
N GLU A 285 -13.11 -1.48 -15.58
CA GLU A 285 -14.03 -2.59 -15.36
C GLU A 285 -15.49 -2.14 -15.37
N PHE A 286 -15.81 -1.03 -14.68
CA PHE A 286 -17.19 -0.76 -14.27
C PHE A 286 -17.89 0.36 -15.04
N GLY A 287 -17.18 1.13 -15.87
CA GLY A 287 -17.72 2.35 -16.47
C GLY A 287 -17.54 2.43 -17.99
N PRO A 288 -18.15 3.45 -18.62
CA PRO A 288 -17.81 3.82 -20.00
C PRO A 288 -16.36 4.30 -20.06
N THR A 289 -15.94 4.94 -21.16
CA THR A 289 -14.59 5.51 -21.24
C THR A 289 -14.25 6.38 -20.03
N THR A 290 -13.14 6.07 -19.37
CA THR A 290 -12.62 6.77 -18.20
C THR A 290 -11.26 7.37 -18.50
N THR A 291 -10.90 8.42 -17.77
CA THR A 291 -9.59 9.07 -17.87
C THR A 291 -8.72 8.65 -16.70
N ILE A 292 -7.57 8.06 -16.97
CA ILE A 292 -6.53 7.79 -15.98
C ILE A 292 -5.52 8.93 -16.04
N ARG A 293 -5.23 9.54 -14.89
CA ARG A 293 -4.19 10.54 -14.73
C ARG A 293 -3.08 10.01 -13.85
N ALA A 294 -1.84 10.13 -14.32
CA ALA A 294 -0.63 9.86 -13.58
C ALA A 294 -0.08 11.17 -12.99
N PHE A 295 0.36 11.12 -11.73
CA PHE A 295 1.02 12.24 -11.04
C PHE A 295 2.43 11.83 -10.62
N GLY A 296 3.42 12.63 -10.99
CA GLY A 296 4.81 12.48 -10.58
C GLY A 296 5.19 13.57 -9.58
N TYR A 297 5.80 13.19 -8.46
CA TYR A 297 6.22 14.13 -7.41
C TYR A 297 7.74 14.26 -7.37
N CYS A 298 8.19 15.42 -7.83
CA CYS A 298 9.59 15.79 -7.99
C CYS A 298 10.09 16.57 -6.77
N HIS A 299 11.27 16.18 -6.26
CA HIS A 299 11.93 16.85 -5.15
C HIS A 299 13.33 17.32 -5.56
N SER A 300 13.88 18.31 -4.86
CA SER A 300 15.29 18.69 -5.02
C SER A 300 16.20 17.48 -4.78
N PRO A 301 17.26 17.26 -5.58
CA PRO A 301 18.25 16.23 -5.29
C PRO A 301 19.02 16.53 -4.00
N SER A 302 19.03 17.78 -3.54
CA SER A 302 19.60 18.16 -2.25
C SER A 302 18.61 17.89 -1.11
N PHE A 303 18.88 16.84 -0.33
CA PHE A 303 18.12 16.54 0.87
C PHE A 303 18.79 17.20 2.08
N PRO A 304 18.13 18.14 2.78
CA PRO A 304 18.67 18.70 4.01
C PRO A 304 18.95 17.59 5.01
N ARG A 305 20.21 17.51 5.47
CA ARG A 305 20.61 16.55 6.50
C ARG A 305 19.82 16.84 7.77
N ALA A 306 19.38 15.78 8.46
CA ALA A 306 18.81 15.94 9.79
C ALA A 306 19.82 16.64 10.71
N LYS A 307 19.41 17.69 11.43
CA LYS A 307 20.30 18.39 12.37
C LYS A 307 20.67 17.42 13.51
N LYS A 308 21.95 17.38 13.89
CA LYS A 308 22.41 16.57 15.03
C LYS A 308 21.69 17.08 16.29
N GLY A 309 20.98 16.20 16.98
CA GLY A 309 20.21 16.58 18.18
C GLY A 309 18.81 17.14 17.90
N GLU A 310 18.28 17.06 16.68
CA GLU A 310 16.85 17.21 16.42
C GLU A 310 16.12 16.04 17.10
N ALA A 311 15.92 16.17 18.41
CA ALA A 311 15.25 15.21 19.24
C ALA A 311 13.81 15.13 18.76
N ASN A 312 13.37 13.91 18.46
CA ASN A 312 11.98 13.65 18.19
C ASN A 312 11.21 13.86 19.52
N PRO A 313 10.37 14.90 19.66
CA PRO A 313 9.53 15.06 20.85
C PRO A 313 8.51 13.90 20.98
N HIS A 314 8.42 13.04 19.96
CA HIS A 314 7.62 11.83 19.90
C HIS A 314 8.52 10.62 19.65
N ARG A 315 9.50 10.36 20.51
CA ARG A 315 10.35 9.15 20.46
C ARG A 315 9.43 7.95 20.20
N SER A 316 9.47 7.37 18.99
CA SER A 316 8.63 6.22 18.63
C SER A 316 9.01 5.06 19.54
N ALA A 317 8.31 4.93 20.65
CA ALA A 317 8.54 3.85 21.58
C ALA A 317 7.80 2.61 21.09
N LYS A 318 8.31 1.43 21.42
CA LYS A 318 7.57 0.20 21.19
C LYS A 318 6.35 0.23 22.12
N ALA A 319 5.14 0.28 21.56
CA ALA A 319 3.91 0.21 22.35
C ALA A 319 3.91 -1.06 23.23
N PRO A 320 3.47 -0.96 24.49
CA PRO A 320 3.20 -2.12 25.32
C PRO A 320 2.24 -3.09 24.62
N PRO A 321 2.43 -4.42 24.75
CA PRO A 321 1.58 -5.42 24.08
C PRO A 321 0.07 -5.19 24.30
N ALA A 322 -0.34 -4.94 25.54
CA ALA A 322 -1.73 -4.66 25.90
C ALA A 322 -2.32 -3.44 25.16
N LEU A 323 -1.50 -2.42 24.88
CA LEU A 323 -1.95 -1.23 24.18
C LEU A 323 -2.16 -1.51 22.67
N LYS A 324 -1.32 -2.34 22.06
CA LYS A 324 -1.49 -2.81 20.68
C LYS A 324 -2.72 -3.72 20.52
N GLU A 325 -2.93 -4.60 21.48
CA GLU A 325 -4.09 -5.48 21.51
C GLU A 325 -5.40 -4.68 21.66
N ALA A 326 -5.40 -3.67 22.53
CA ALA A 326 -6.52 -2.75 22.67
C ALA A 326 -6.77 -1.92 21.40
N GLU A 327 -5.73 -1.48 20.69
CA GLU A 327 -5.85 -0.79 19.39
C GLU A 327 -6.53 -1.70 18.36
N LYS A 328 -6.09 -2.96 18.22
CA LYS A 328 -6.73 -3.93 17.33
C LYS A 328 -8.22 -4.13 17.67
N ALA A 329 -8.55 -4.27 18.95
CA ALA A 329 -9.93 -4.40 19.40
C ALA A 329 -10.76 -3.14 19.13
N ALA A 330 -10.17 -1.95 19.31
CA ALA A 330 -10.81 -0.69 19.00
C ALA A 330 -11.15 -0.59 17.51
N MET A 331 -10.24 -1.01 16.62
CA MET A 331 -10.50 -1.06 15.18
C MET A 331 -11.65 -2.03 14.86
N SER A 332 -11.74 -3.18 15.53
CA SER A 332 -12.89 -4.09 15.38
C SER A 332 -14.20 -3.44 15.84
N GLU A 333 -14.20 -2.67 16.93
CA GLU A 333 -15.39 -1.91 17.36
C GLU A 333 -15.79 -0.87 16.31
N ARG A 334 -14.82 -0.18 15.69
CA ARG A 334 -15.08 0.78 14.61
C ARG A 334 -15.80 0.13 13.42
N VAL A 335 -15.30 -1.02 12.96
CA VAL A 335 -15.93 -1.77 11.84
C VAL A 335 -17.38 -2.13 12.17
N GLN A 336 -17.68 -2.49 13.42
CA GLN A 336 -19.03 -2.82 13.86
C GLN A 336 -19.94 -1.61 14.11
N ASN A 337 -19.41 -0.40 14.08
CA ASN A 337 -20.17 0.83 14.26
C ASN A 337 -20.00 1.72 13.02
N GLU A 338 -20.18 1.11 11.84
CA GLU A 338 -20.28 1.82 10.54
C GLU A 338 -19.05 2.70 10.25
N GLY A 339 -17.85 2.21 10.59
CA GLY A 339 -16.62 2.96 10.36
C GLY A 339 -16.38 4.09 11.36
N CYS A 340 -17.19 4.21 12.41
CA CYS A 340 -17.04 5.20 13.46
C CYS A 340 -16.61 4.57 14.79
N TYR A 341 -15.59 5.12 15.46
CA TYR A 341 -15.28 4.73 16.82
C TYR A 341 -16.43 5.12 17.76
N PRO A 342 -16.93 4.20 18.60
CA PRO A 342 -17.89 4.54 19.63
C PRO A 342 -17.37 5.61 20.59
N ARG A 343 -18.29 6.32 21.25
CA ARG A 343 -17.94 7.21 22.38
C ARG A 343 -17.10 6.44 23.41
N ALA A 344 -16.14 7.14 24.04
CA ALA A 344 -15.10 6.52 24.85
C ALA A 344 -15.57 5.46 25.87
N PRO A 345 -16.69 5.63 26.61
CA PRO A 345 -17.21 4.59 27.51
C PRO A 345 -17.64 3.31 26.78
N LYS A 346 -18.34 3.43 25.63
CA LYS A 346 -18.77 2.28 24.81
C LYS A 346 -17.56 1.60 24.19
N LEU A 347 -16.60 2.37 23.67
CA LEU A 347 -15.36 1.83 23.12
C LEU A 347 -14.53 1.08 24.17
N ALA A 348 -14.38 1.64 25.38
CA ALA A 348 -13.69 0.96 26.48
C ALA A 348 -14.36 -0.38 26.84
N LYS A 349 -15.70 -0.40 26.92
CA LYS A 349 -16.47 -1.63 27.18
C LYS A 349 -16.27 -2.67 26.06
N GLY A 350 -16.28 -2.24 24.80
CA GLY A 350 -16.04 -3.09 23.63
C GLY A 350 -14.65 -3.72 23.66
N ILE A 351 -13.60 -2.92 23.92
CA ILE A 351 -12.22 -3.40 24.08
C ILE A 351 -12.16 -4.45 25.19
N ARG A 352 -12.68 -4.15 26.40
CA ARG A 352 -12.68 -5.09 27.53
C ARG A 352 -13.39 -6.40 27.20
N LYS A 353 -14.52 -6.35 26.49
CA LYS A 353 -15.29 -7.54 26.12
C LYS A 353 -14.44 -8.49 25.26
N ARG A 354 -13.69 -7.95 24.30
CA ARG A 354 -12.89 -8.71 23.33
C ARG A 354 -11.56 -9.22 23.88
N THR A 355 -10.84 -8.39 24.63
CA THR A 355 -9.45 -8.68 25.01
C THR A 355 -9.29 -9.10 26.47
N LYS A 356 -10.36 -8.96 27.28
CA LYS A 356 -10.33 -9.12 28.74
C LYS A 356 -9.39 -8.15 29.45
N LEU A 357 -8.81 -7.16 28.75
CA LEU A 357 -7.98 -6.13 29.34
C LEU A 357 -8.80 -5.26 30.30
N ARG A 358 -8.14 -4.76 31.36
CA ARG A 358 -8.74 -3.74 32.23
C ARG A 358 -8.75 -2.43 31.45
N THR A 359 -9.94 -1.87 31.24
CA THR A 359 -10.14 -0.62 30.51
C THR A 359 -10.76 0.46 31.40
N ALA A 360 -10.45 1.73 31.13
CA ALA A 360 -11.18 2.89 31.65
C ALA A 360 -11.24 4.01 30.62
N VAL A 361 -11.84 5.13 31.00
CA VAL A 361 -11.87 6.37 30.22
C VAL A 361 -11.16 7.45 31.02
N ALA A 362 -10.30 8.21 30.36
CA ALA A 362 -9.69 9.41 30.92
C ALA A 362 -9.99 10.61 30.03
N HIS A 363 -10.00 11.82 30.59
CA HIS A 363 -10.14 13.02 29.78
C HIS A 363 -8.91 13.20 28.88
N ASP A 364 -7.71 13.15 29.45
CA ASP A 364 -6.42 13.26 28.77
C ASP A 364 -5.35 12.40 29.49
N HIS A 365 -4.06 12.65 29.21
CA HIS A 365 -2.94 11.90 29.82
C HIS A 365 -2.86 12.04 31.34
N GLY A 366 -3.35 13.15 31.92
CA GLY A 366 -3.33 13.36 33.37
C GLY A 366 -4.25 12.40 34.12
N GLY A 367 -5.33 11.97 33.46
CA GLY A 367 -6.26 10.96 34.01
C GLY A 367 -5.79 9.50 33.87
N VAL A 368 -4.61 9.25 33.29
CA VAL A 368 -4.04 7.90 33.16
C VAL A 368 -3.29 7.58 34.46
N ASP A 369 -4.04 7.30 35.52
CA ASP A 369 -3.53 7.21 36.90
C ASP A 369 -2.98 5.82 37.27
N ARG A 370 -3.55 4.73 36.73
CA ARG A 370 -3.20 3.35 37.15
C ARG A 370 -2.40 2.58 36.10
N ALA A 371 -1.35 1.91 36.55
CA ALA A 371 -0.60 0.95 35.74
C ALA A 371 -1.45 -0.29 35.39
N GLY A 372 -1.14 -0.94 34.26
CA GLY A 372 -1.80 -2.18 33.85
C GLY A 372 -3.25 -2.01 33.39
N ARG A 373 -3.68 -0.78 33.10
CA ARG A 373 -5.01 -0.45 32.57
C ARG A 373 -4.89 0.36 31.29
N VAL A 374 -5.71 0.04 30.29
CA VAL A 374 -5.82 0.81 29.05
C VAL A 374 -6.92 1.86 29.19
N TYR A 375 -6.59 3.11 28.92
CA TYR A 375 -7.52 4.23 28.97
C TYR A 375 -7.88 4.64 27.55
N VAL A 376 -9.17 4.79 27.27
CA VAL A 376 -9.64 5.52 26.10
C VAL A 376 -9.66 7.01 26.46
N LEU A 377 -8.87 7.83 25.78
CA LEU A 377 -8.81 9.26 26.03
C LEU A 377 -9.97 9.97 25.32
N ARG A 378 -10.66 10.87 26.01
CA ARG A 378 -11.71 11.70 25.38
C ARG A 378 -11.09 12.80 24.52
N LYS A 379 -10.06 13.48 25.03
CA LYS A 379 -9.41 14.60 24.35
C LYS A 379 -8.64 14.16 23.11
N GLY A 380 -9.09 14.64 21.96
CA GLY A 380 -8.49 14.33 20.66
C GLY A 380 -8.88 12.96 20.10
N SER A 381 -9.89 12.29 20.68
CA SER A 381 -10.60 11.19 20.02
C SER A 381 -11.82 11.74 19.27
N SER A 382 -12.18 11.11 18.16
CA SER A 382 -13.31 11.44 17.30
C SER A 382 -13.83 10.17 16.61
N CYS A 383 -14.79 10.32 15.70
CA CYS A 383 -15.31 9.21 14.90
C CYS A 383 -14.21 8.42 14.17
N ASN A 384 -13.21 9.11 13.64
CA ASN A 384 -12.13 8.50 12.85
C ASN A 384 -10.83 8.28 13.64
N VAL A 385 -10.79 8.72 14.90
CA VAL A 385 -9.56 8.72 15.71
C VAL A 385 -9.85 8.21 17.10
N SER A 386 -9.22 7.11 17.50
CA SER A 386 -9.16 6.68 18.88
C SER A 386 -7.78 6.95 19.46
N ARG A 387 -7.75 7.48 20.69
CA ARG A 387 -6.52 7.64 21.46
C ARG A 387 -6.57 6.73 22.66
N LEU A 388 -5.63 5.79 22.70
CA LEU A 388 -5.50 4.82 23.77
C LEU A 388 -4.23 5.11 24.55
N ALA A 389 -4.30 5.12 25.87
CA ALA A 389 -3.14 5.33 26.73
C ALA A 389 -2.99 4.25 27.79
N MET A 390 -1.77 3.99 28.22
CA MET A 390 -1.46 3.06 29.29
C MET A 390 -0.23 3.55 30.06
N ARG A 391 -0.32 3.53 31.39
CA ARG A 391 0.83 3.77 32.26
C ARG A 391 1.64 2.50 32.44
N LYS A 392 2.97 2.60 32.29
CA LYS A 392 3.93 1.54 32.61
C LYS A 392 5.10 2.16 33.37
N GLY A 393 5.14 1.96 34.68
CA GLY A 393 6.07 2.68 35.56
C GLY A 393 5.70 4.16 35.63
N ARG A 394 6.69 5.04 35.46
CA ARG A 394 6.49 6.51 35.44
C ARG A 394 5.95 7.02 34.11
N ASP A 395 6.13 6.24 33.06
CA ASP A 395 5.83 6.64 31.68
C ASP A 395 4.37 6.38 31.30
N VAL A 396 3.80 7.29 30.51
CA VAL A 396 2.49 7.13 29.87
C VAL A 396 2.68 6.93 28.37
N PHE A 397 2.37 5.73 27.90
CA PHE A 397 2.38 5.36 26.49
C PHE A 397 1.03 5.70 25.88
N THR A 398 1.01 6.39 24.75
CA THR A 398 -0.23 6.71 24.02
C THR A 398 -0.13 6.29 22.58
N ILE A 399 -1.11 5.54 22.10
CA ILE A 399 -1.34 5.22 20.69
C ILE A 399 -2.43 6.14 20.17
N ASN A 400 -2.20 6.70 18.99
CA ASN A 400 -3.21 7.40 18.20
C ASN A 400 -3.50 6.57 16.94
N SER A 401 -4.73 6.05 16.82
CA SER A 401 -5.10 5.16 15.71
C SER A 401 -4.96 5.80 14.33
N ALA A 402 -5.04 7.14 14.24
CA ALA A 402 -4.86 7.86 12.99
C ALA A 402 -3.39 7.96 12.56
N THR A 403 -2.43 7.84 13.47
CA THR A 403 -1.00 7.94 13.11
C THR A 403 -0.25 6.64 13.31
N GLY A 404 -0.81 5.70 14.07
CA GLY A 404 -0.12 4.50 14.56
C GLY A 404 1.09 4.83 15.45
N MET A 405 1.28 6.11 15.80
CA MET A 405 2.44 6.53 16.59
C MET A 405 2.21 6.26 18.06
N VAL A 406 3.27 5.78 18.70
CA VAL A 406 3.36 5.63 20.15
C VAL A 406 4.17 6.81 20.68
N SER A 407 3.54 7.69 21.45
CA SER A 407 4.24 8.70 22.22
C SER A 407 4.44 8.24 23.66
N VAL A 408 5.55 8.63 24.26
CA VAL A 408 5.82 8.44 25.69
C VAL A 408 5.92 9.80 26.33
N LYS A 409 5.22 9.98 27.45
CA LYS A 409 5.32 11.15 28.31
C LYS A 409 5.76 10.74 29.70
#